data_AF-A0A820L6C4-F1
#
_entry.id   AF-A0A820L6C4-F1
#
_cell.length_a   1.000
_cell.length_b   1.000
_cell.length_c   1.000
_cell.angle_alpha   90.00
_cell.angle_beta   90.00
_cell.angle_gamma   90.00
#
_symmetry.space_group_name_H-M   'P 1'
#
loop_
_entity.id
_entity.type
_entity.pdbx_description
1 polymer ?
#
loop_
_entity_poly.entity_id
_entity_poly.type
_entity_poly.pdbx_seq_one_letter_code
_entity_poly.pdbx_strand_id
1 'polypeptide(L)'
;MSSSSNFEPLVVLQFSSTIPDVTKEWVIKRLTASQVENDGADLLVRYDMDPESHNNILLIGATLHRLLIGAEELRIKKPYKQKTLREFLVSDIDHFDNSG
;
A
#
# COMPACT_ATOMS: atom_id res chain seq x y z
N MET A 1 -8.75 -2.16 20.56
CA MET A 1 -8.25 -3.48 20.14
C MET A 1 -8.32 -3.51 18.63
N SER A 2 -7.22 -3.18 17.96
CA SER A 2 -7.16 -3.03 16.51
C SER A 2 -7.25 -4.41 15.87
N SER A 3 -8.38 -4.66 15.19
CA SER A 3 -8.54 -5.76 14.26
C SER A 3 -7.34 -5.78 13.33
N SER A 4 -6.52 -6.83 13.38
CA SER A 4 -5.55 -7.10 12.33
C SER A 4 -6.36 -7.29 11.04
N SER A 5 -6.51 -6.23 10.26
CA SER A 5 -7.07 -6.30 8.91
C SER A 5 -6.21 -7.32 8.18
N ASN A 6 -6.78 -8.49 7.91
CA ASN A 6 -6.07 -9.56 7.24
C ASN A 6 -5.92 -9.14 5.77
N PHE A 7 -4.77 -8.57 5.43
CA PHE A 7 -4.43 -8.17 4.07
C PHE A 7 -3.23 -8.97 3.57
N GLU A 8 -3.15 -9.11 2.24
CA GLU A 8 -2.01 -9.73 1.57
C GLU A 8 -0.79 -8.81 1.67
N PRO A 9 0.32 -9.24 2.31
CA PRO A 9 1.55 -8.48 2.34
C PRO A 9 2.15 -8.36 0.93
N LEU A 10 2.42 -7.13 0.49
CA LEU A 10 3.08 -6.84 -0.79
C LEU A 10 4.53 -6.42 -0.60
N VAL A 11 4.85 -5.80 0.54
CA VAL A 11 6.18 -5.30 0.89
C VAL A 11 6.50 -5.66 2.34
N VAL A 12 7.77 -5.98 2.60
CA VAL A 12 8.32 -6.18 3.95
C VAL A 12 9.29 -5.05 4.25
N LEU A 13 9.14 -4.41 5.42
CA LEU A 13 10.07 -3.42 5.94
C LEU A 13 10.67 -3.94 7.23
N GLN A 14 12.00 -4.04 7.29
CA GLN A 14 12.74 -4.45 8.48
C GLN A 14 13.49 -3.25 9.08
N PHE A 15 13.17 -2.90 10.32
CA PHE A 15 13.92 -1.95 11.12
C PHE A 15 15.23 -2.56 11.61
N SER A 16 16.26 -1.72 11.79
CA SER A 16 17.42 -2.10 12.58
C SER A 16 17.02 -2.28 14.05
N SER A 17 17.64 -3.24 14.73
CA SER A 17 17.39 -3.53 16.15
C SER A 17 17.68 -2.37 17.10
N THR A 18 18.43 -1.36 16.64
CA THR A 18 18.77 -0.17 17.42
C THR A 18 17.76 0.97 17.28
N ILE A 19 16.77 0.85 16.39
CA ILE A 19 15.77 1.89 16.15
C ILE A 19 14.82 2.00 17.36
N PRO A 20 14.65 3.20 17.95
CA PRO A 20 13.71 3.41 19.05
C PRO A 20 12.26 3.19 18.61
N ASP A 21 11.43 2.66 19.51
CA ASP A 21 10.03 2.37 19.21
C ASP A 21 9.24 3.62 18.78
N VAL A 22 9.52 4.79 19.37
CA VAL A 22 8.91 6.06 18.94
C VAL A 22 9.16 6.37 17.46
N THR A 23 10.31 5.96 16.91
CA THR A 23 10.62 6.15 15.49
C THR A 23 9.82 5.16 14.64
N LYS A 24 9.69 3.91 15.10
CA LYS A 24 8.86 2.89 14.42
C LYS A 24 7.39 3.33 14.36
N GLU A 25 6.86 3.80 15.49
CA GLU A 25 5.50 4.33 15.59
C GLU A 25 5.27 5.54 14.68
N TRP A 26 6.25 6.46 14.62
CA TRP A 26 6.19 7.60 13.70
C TRP A 26 6.15 7.15 12.23
N VAL A 27 6.97 6.17 11.83
CA VAL A 27 6.96 5.60 10.47
C VAL A 27 5.60 4.95 10.18
N ILE A 28 5.09 4.12 11.09
CA ILE A 28 3.80 3.46 10.93
C ILE A 28 2.69 4.51 10.77
N LYS A 29 2.68 5.57 11.59
CA LYS A 29 1.71 6.66 11.48
C LYS A 29 1.79 7.35 10.13
N ARG A 30 2.98 7.56 9.57
CA ARG A 30 3.13 8.16 8.25
C ARG A 30 2.64 7.25 7.12
N LEU A 31 2.90 5.96 7.21
CA LEU A 31 2.44 4.98 6.22
C LEU A 31 0.92 4.81 6.22
N THR A 32 0.28 4.83 7.39
CA THR A 32 -1.17 4.59 7.51
C THR A 32 -2.04 5.85 7.41
N ALA A 33 -1.45 7.04 7.57
CA ALA A 33 -2.20 8.30 7.49
C ALA A 33 -2.81 8.53 6.10
N SER A 34 -3.92 9.26 6.08
CA SER A 34 -4.60 9.63 4.83
C SER A 34 -3.71 10.48 3.92
N GLN A 35 -3.66 10.13 2.64
CA GLN A 35 -2.98 10.87 1.60
C GLN A 35 -3.62 12.25 1.39
N VAL A 36 -4.94 12.33 1.38
CA VAL A 36 -5.68 13.57 1.10
C VAL A 36 -5.65 14.54 2.28
N GLU A 37 -5.91 14.04 3.49
CA GLU A 37 -6.09 14.90 4.65
C GLU A 37 -4.77 15.20 5.38
N ASN A 38 -3.82 14.26 5.34
CA ASN A 38 -2.65 14.27 6.20
C ASN A 38 -1.33 14.09 5.45
N ASP A 39 -1.34 14.09 4.10
CA ASP A 39 -0.15 13.85 3.28
C ASP A 39 0.55 12.51 3.64
N GLY A 40 -0.25 11.51 4.03
CA GLY A 40 0.21 10.16 4.32
C GLY A 40 0.19 9.27 3.07
N ALA A 41 0.28 7.95 3.26
CA ALA A 41 0.34 7.00 2.15
C ALA A 41 -0.92 6.13 1.97
N ASP A 42 -1.88 6.18 2.91
CA ASP A 42 -3.09 5.34 2.92
C ASP A 42 -2.78 3.83 2.76
N LEU A 43 -1.68 3.35 3.37
CA LEU A 43 -1.27 1.96 3.32
C LEU A 43 -1.78 1.15 4.51
N LEU A 44 -1.93 -0.16 4.29
CA LEU A 44 -2.23 -1.11 5.35
C LEU A 44 -0.91 -1.60 5.95
N VAL A 45 -0.78 -1.53 7.27
CA VAL A 45 0.45 -1.91 7.98
C VAL A 45 0.11 -2.79 9.17
N ARG A 46 0.86 -3.85 9.37
CA ARG A 46 0.87 -4.64 10.60
C ARG A 46 2.27 -5.11 10.92
N TYR A 47 2.55 -5.33 12.20
CA TYR A 47 3.75 -6.08 12.58
C TYR A 47 3.65 -7.51 12.09
N ASP A 48 4.80 -8.09 11.78
CA ASP A 48 4.91 -9.53 11.62
C ASP A 48 4.59 -10.23 12.95
N MET A 49 3.97 -11.40 12.87
CA MET A 49 3.52 -12.14 14.06
C MET A 49 4.62 -13.06 14.63
N ASP A 50 5.77 -13.18 13.96
CA ASP A 50 6.89 -13.96 14.46
C ASP A 50 7.42 -13.34 15.76
N PRO A 51 7.38 -14.07 16.90
CA PRO A 51 7.94 -13.60 18.16
C PRO A 51 9.44 -13.28 18.07
N GLU A 52 10.18 -13.95 17.18
CA GLU A 52 11.61 -13.70 16.96
C GLU A 52 11.88 -12.40 16.21
N SER A 53 10.86 -11.80 15.57
CA SER A 53 10.99 -10.52 14.88
C SER A 53 11.16 -9.33 15.84
N HIS A 54 10.83 -9.49 17.13
CA HIS A 54 10.91 -8.45 18.16
C HIS A 54 10.30 -7.10 17.71
N ASN A 55 9.17 -7.14 16.99
CA ASN A 55 8.50 -5.95 16.41
C ASN A 55 9.43 -5.09 15.53
N ASN A 56 10.39 -5.70 14.84
CA ASN A 56 11.25 -5.01 13.89
C ASN A 56 10.80 -5.22 12.44
N ILE A 57 9.83 -6.09 12.18
CA ILE A 57 9.35 -6.39 10.83
C ILE A 57 7.92 -5.87 10.67
N LEU A 58 7.70 -5.07 9.64
CA LEU A 58 6.39 -4.63 9.18
C LEU A 58 6.02 -5.33 7.87
N LEU A 59 4.79 -5.82 7.84
CA LEU A 59 4.11 -6.25 6.63
C LEU A 59 3.27 -5.08 6.13
N ILE A 60 3.46 -4.71 4.87
CA ILE A 60 2.81 -3.56 4.24
C ILE A 60 2.01 -4.03 3.03
N GLY A 61 0.79 -3.55 2.92
CA GLY A 61 -0.12 -3.79 1.80
C GLY A 61 -0.95 -2.55 1.51
N ALA A 62 -1.95 -2.70 0.66
CA ALA A 62 -2.86 -1.62 0.29
C ALA A 62 -4.24 -2.18 -0.07
N THR A 63 -5.26 -1.34 -0.01
CA THR A 63 -6.57 -1.68 -0.59
C THR A 63 -6.46 -1.68 -2.12
N LEU A 64 -7.35 -2.43 -2.79
CA LEU A 64 -7.42 -2.39 -4.26
C LEU A 64 -7.58 -0.95 -4.77
N HIS A 65 -8.43 -0.16 -4.12
CA HIS A 65 -8.64 1.24 -4.48
C HIS A 65 -7.33 2.06 -4.42
N ARG A 66 -6.54 1.92 -3.34
CA ARG A 66 -5.25 2.63 -3.22
C ARG A 66 -4.25 2.20 -4.28
N LEU A 67 -4.21 0.91 -4.62
CA LEU A 67 -3.37 0.38 -5.69
C LEU A 67 -3.75 0.97 -7.06
N LEU A 68 -5.06 1.10 -7.35
CA LEU A 68 -5.54 1.71 -8.60
C LEU A 68 -5.18 3.20 -8.67
N ILE A 69 -5.35 3.95 -7.58
CA ILE A 69 -4.89 5.35 -7.51
C ILE A 69 -3.38 5.42 -7.76
N GLY A 70 -2.59 4.56 -7.11
CA GLY A 70 -1.13 4.53 -7.32
C GLY A 70 -0.74 4.19 -8.77
N ALA A 71 -1.49 3.30 -9.43
CA ALA A 71 -1.27 2.97 -10.84
C ALA A 71 -1.55 4.17 -11.77
N GLU A 72 -2.57 4.98 -11.47
CA GLU A 72 -2.88 6.22 -12.17
C GLU A 72 -1.79 7.28 -11.94
N GLU A 73 -1.36 7.49 -10.70
CA GLU A 73 -0.27 8.42 -10.34
C GLU A 73 1.05 8.08 -11.07
N LEU A 74 1.34 6.78 -11.21
CA LEU A 74 2.50 6.26 -11.94
C LEU A 74 2.31 6.25 -13.46
N ARG A 75 1.12 6.59 -13.97
CA ARG A 75 0.77 6.59 -15.41
C ARG A 75 1.07 5.24 -16.09
N ILE A 76 0.77 4.15 -15.40
CA ILE A 76 1.00 2.79 -15.91
C ILE A 76 0.20 2.62 -17.21
N LYS A 77 0.86 2.15 -18.28
CA LYS A 77 0.19 1.90 -19.56
C LYS A 77 -0.38 0.48 -19.62
N LYS A 78 -1.67 0.37 -19.92
CA LYS A 78 -2.40 -0.91 -20.01
C LYS A 78 -3.15 -1.02 -21.35
N PRO A 79 -3.41 -2.25 -21.84
CA PRO A 79 -4.23 -2.46 -23.02
C PRO A 79 -5.65 -1.93 -22.81
N TYR A 80 -6.10 -1.15 -23.78
CA TYR A 80 -7.43 -0.55 -23.86
C TYR A 80 -8.22 -1.30 -24.94
N LYS A 81 -9.54 -1.47 -24.78
CA LYS A 81 -10.42 -2.29 -25.64
C LYS A 81 -10.29 -2.07 -27.16
N GLN A 82 -9.73 -0.94 -27.58
CA GLN A 82 -9.42 -0.62 -28.97
C GLN A 82 -8.02 -1.09 -29.42
N LYS A 83 -7.40 -2.06 -28.72
CA LYS A 83 -6.03 -2.56 -28.97
C LYS A 83 -4.96 -1.47 -28.93
N THR A 84 -5.21 -0.41 -28.15
CA THR A 84 -4.24 0.66 -27.90
C THR A 84 -3.70 0.54 -26.49
N LEU A 85 -2.47 0.99 -26.25
CA LEU A 85 -1.95 1.16 -24.89
C LEU A 85 -2.28 2.58 -24.42
N ARG A 86 -2.98 2.70 -23.30
CA ARG A 86 -3.30 3.98 -22.68
C ARG A 86 -2.81 4.02 -21.24
N GLU A 87 -2.50 5.23 -20.77
CA GLU A 87 -2.24 5.48 -19.35
C GLU A 87 -3.51 5.14 -18.57
N PHE A 88 -3.36 4.34 -17.52
CA PHE A 88 -4.43 3.89 -16.67
C PHE A 88 -5.08 5.08 -15.94
N LEU A 89 -6.40 5.18 -16.00
CA LEU A 89 -7.18 6.06 -15.14
C LEU A 89 -8.23 5.25 -14.39
N VAL A 90 -8.39 5.53 -13.09
CA VAL A 90 -9.40 4.91 -12.24
C VAL A 90 -10.80 5.23 -12.77
N SER A 91 -11.00 6.43 -13.30
CA SER A 91 -12.29 6.92 -13.79
C SER A 91 -12.81 6.19 -15.04
N ASP A 92 -11.95 5.54 -15.82
CA ASP A 92 -12.32 4.83 -17.05
C ASP A 92 -11.88 3.35 -17.06
N ILE A 93 -11.66 2.77 -15.87
CA ILE A 93 -11.19 1.40 -15.65
C ILE A 93 -11.92 0.34 -16.51
N ASP A 94 -13.23 0.51 -16.72
CA ASP A 94 -14.07 -0.39 -17.51
C ASP A 94 -13.71 -0.46 -19.00
N HIS A 95 -12.83 0.42 -19.50
CA HIS A 95 -12.38 0.42 -20.88
C HIS A 95 -11.00 -0.24 -21.09
N PHE A 96 -10.34 -0.64 -20.00
CA PHE A 96 -9.14 -1.46 -20.06
C PHE A 96 -9.49 -2.94 -20.20
N ASP A 97 -8.62 -3.69 -20.87
CA ASP A 97 -8.79 -5.13 -21.00
C ASP A 97 -8.49 -5.83 -19.66
N ASN A 98 -9.30 -6.83 -19.31
CA ASN A 98 -9.20 -7.59 -18.06
C ASN A 98 -9.27 -6.71 -16.79
N SER A 99 -10.18 -5.74 -16.76
CA SER A 99 -10.40 -4.83 -15.65
C SER A 99 -11.25 -5.41 -14.50
N GLY A 100 -11.64 -6.69 -14.58
CA GLY A 100 -12.49 -7.40 -13.61
C GLY A 100 -11.79 -8.56 -12.93
#